data_AF-A0A0D0D966-F1
#
_entry.id   AF-A0A0D0D966-F1
#
_cell.length_a   1.000
_cell.length_b   1.000
_cell.length_c   1.000
_cell.angle_alpha   90.00
_cell.angle_beta   90.00
_cell.angle_gamma   90.00
#
_symmetry.space_group_name_H-M   'P 1'
#
loop_
_entity.id
_entity.type
_entity.pdbx_description
1 polymer ?
#
loop_
_entity_poly.entity_id
_entity_poly.type
_entity_poly.pdbx_seq_one_letter_code
_entity_poly.pdbx_strand_id
1 'polypeptide(L)'
;MIGLTAYCPEDIYKIDLLEALILAKKAWDEVSPETIKHCWDHTQIQTDNSLPSTNPGPHADLAAWEIICDFTATTMSLPSAKNQLQLHLGSKFSDSHWRTALKAAMDAEGDIAKAVEVVNTFMTKTIRGQWLPRLLEIS
;
A
#
# COMPACT_ATOMS: atom_id res chain seq x y z
N MET A 1 -1.23 13.11 50.73
CA MET A 1 0.17 13.63 50.74
C MET A 1 1.03 12.62 49.99
N ILE A 2 1.16 12.79 48.67
CA ILE A 2 2.08 12.04 47.82
C ILE A 2 3.19 13.01 47.45
N GLY A 3 4.35 12.83 48.08
CA GLY A 3 5.51 13.66 47.87
C GLY A 3 6.00 13.52 46.43
N LEU A 4 5.93 14.61 45.68
CA LEU A 4 6.68 14.80 44.45
C LEU A 4 8.16 14.80 44.84
N THR A 5 8.77 13.62 44.89
CA THR A 5 10.22 13.50 45.02
C THR A 5 10.82 14.18 43.80
N ALA A 6 11.66 15.18 44.07
CA ALA A 6 12.40 15.96 43.10
C ALA A 6 12.96 15.05 41.99
N TYR A 7 12.52 15.30 40.77
CA TYR A 7 13.08 14.74 39.55
C TYR A 7 14.49 15.32 39.40
N CYS A 8 15.48 14.57 39.88
CA CYS A 8 16.88 14.83 39.53
C CYS A 8 17.04 14.47 38.06
N PRO A 9 17.50 15.37 37.17
CA PRO A 9 17.81 15.04 35.79
C PRO A 9 19.11 14.21 35.79
N GLU A 10 19.03 12.96 36.25
CA GLU A 10 20.05 11.98 35.97
C GLU A 10 19.97 11.69 34.48
N ASP A 11 20.81 12.42 33.74
CA ASP A 11 21.30 12.15 32.40
C ASP A 11 20.38 11.23 31.58
N ILE A 12 19.37 11.82 30.92
CA ILE A 12 18.38 11.10 30.07
C ILE A 12 19.02 10.26 28.94
N TYR A 13 20.34 10.36 28.78
CA TYR A 13 21.18 9.62 27.85
C TYR A 13 21.88 8.39 28.48
N LYS A 14 21.74 8.16 29.80
CA LYS A 14 22.28 6.99 30.51
C LYS A 14 21.32 5.80 30.55
N ILE A 15 20.36 5.74 29.64
CA ILE A 15 19.56 4.53 29.47
C ILE A 15 20.36 3.51 28.66
N ASP A 16 20.59 2.32 29.23
CA ASP A 16 21.18 1.22 28.49
C ASP A 16 20.20 0.74 27.41
N LEU A 17 20.71 0.26 26.27
CA LEU A 17 19.87 -0.19 25.15
C LEU A 17 18.92 -1.32 25.57
N LEU A 18 19.37 -2.24 26.43
CA LEU A 18 18.54 -3.32 26.94
C LEU A 18 17.41 -2.77 27.80
N GLU A 19 17.72 -1.81 28.66
CA GLU A 19 16.75 -1.14 29.52
C GLU A 19 15.70 -0.39 28.70
N ALA A 20 16.13 0.33 27.66
CA ALA A 20 15.23 1.03 26.73
C ALA A 20 14.27 0.05 26.02
N LEU A 21 14.77 -1.10 25.54
CA LEU A 21 13.94 -2.10 24.87
C LEU A 21 12.93 -2.75 25.82
N ILE A 22 13.33 -3.02 27.07
CA ILE A 22 12.44 -3.56 28.10
C ILE A 22 11.33 -2.56 28.43
N LEU A 23 11.66 -1.28 28.60
CA LEU A 23 10.67 -0.23 28.86
C LEU A 23 9.72 -0.03 27.68
N ALA A 24 10.23 -0.02 26.45
CA ALA A 24 9.42 0.08 25.25
C ALA A 24 8.46 -1.11 25.11
N LYS A 25 8.95 -2.33 25.36
CA LYS A 25 8.10 -3.53 25.35
C LYS A 25 7.02 -3.46 26.42
N LYS A 26 7.38 -3.07 27.64
CA LYS A 26 6.42 -2.95 28.74
C LYS A 26 5.35 -1.90 28.43
N ALA A 27 5.77 -0.74 27.93
CA ALA A 27 4.84 0.31 27.51
C ALA A 27 3.92 -0.16 26.38
N TRP A 28 4.46 -0.91 25.41
CA TRP A 28 3.67 -1.49 24.33
C TRP A 28 2.65 -2.53 24.82
N ASP A 29 3.05 -3.40 25.74
CA ASP A 29 2.17 -4.42 26.34
C ASP A 29 1.04 -3.79 27.19
N GLU A 30 1.23 -2.55 27.68
CA GLU A 30 0.20 -1.78 28.39
C GLU A 30 -0.81 -1.09 27.46
N VAL A 31 -0.52 -0.99 26.15
CA VAL A 31 -1.47 -0.42 25.19
C VAL A 31 -2.58 -1.43 24.91
N SER A 32 -3.81 -1.11 25.30
CA SER A 32 -4.94 -2.00 25.09
C SER A 32 -5.39 -2.03 23.62
N PRO A 33 -5.98 -3.14 23.14
CA PRO A 33 -6.57 -3.21 21.81
C PRO A 33 -7.61 -2.10 21.54
N GLU A 34 -8.35 -1.68 22.57
CA GLU A 34 -9.33 -0.59 22.50
C GLU A 34 -8.64 0.76 22.29
N THR A 35 -7.50 1.01 22.96
CA THR A 35 -6.68 2.21 22.71
C THR A 35 -6.12 2.21 21.30
N ILE A 36 -5.62 1.08 20.81
CA ILE A 36 -5.13 0.95 19.43
C ILE A 36 -6.25 1.26 18.44
N LYS A 37 -7.43 0.67 18.64
CA LYS A 37 -8.62 0.92 17.82
C LYS A 37 -8.99 2.40 17.81
N HIS A 38 -9.08 3.02 18.98
CA HIS A 38 -9.43 4.43 19.12
C HIS A 38 -8.37 5.35 18.48
N CYS A 39 -7.09 5.01 18.57
CA CYS A 39 -6.01 5.71 17.87
C CYS A 39 -6.16 5.59 16.35
N TRP A 40 -6.51 4.41 15.83
CA TRP A 40 -6.78 4.22 14.40
C TRP A 40 -8.05 4.94 13.94
N ASP A 41 -9.10 4.99 14.76
CA ASP A 41 -10.32 5.77 14.50
C ASP A 41 -9.97 7.27 14.39
N HIS A 42 -9.21 7.77 15.36
CA HIS A 42 -8.83 9.19 15.43
C HIS A 42 -7.90 9.62 14.29
N THR A 43 -6.98 8.74 13.88
CA THR A 43 -6.06 9.00 12.76
C THR A 43 -6.64 8.63 11.40
N GLN A 44 -7.85 8.06 11.37
CA GLN A 44 -8.54 7.61 10.15
C GLN A 44 -7.72 6.59 9.33
N ILE A 45 -6.86 5.81 10.00
CA ILE A 45 -6.06 4.73 9.39
C ILE A 45 -6.93 3.47 9.17
N GLN A 46 -8.11 3.41 9.79
CA GLN A 46 -9.08 2.38 9.46
C GLN A 46 -9.61 2.62 8.05
N THR A 47 -9.31 1.69 7.14
CA THR A 47 -10.02 1.56 5.87
C THR A 47 -11.50 1.47 6.20
N ASP A 48 -12.24 2.54 5.92
CA ASP A 48 -13.61 2.70 6.35
C ASP A 48 -14.49 1.62 5.72
N ASN A 49 -14.73 0.53 6.45
CA ASN A 49 -15.67 -0.52 6.05
C ASN A 49 -17.14 -0.05 6.19
N SER A 50 -17.38 1.19 6.63
CA SER A 50 -18.72 1.71 6.91
C SER A 50 -19.18 2.83 5.95
N LEU A 51 -18.38 3.22 4.96
CA LEU A 51 -18.88 3.97 3.81
C LEU A 51 -19.08 3.04 2.61
N PRO A 52 -20.25 3.04 1.93
CA PRO A 52 -20.29 2.79 0.50
C PRO A 52 -19.65 4.01 -0.20
N SER A 53 -18.34 4.22 -0.01
CA SER A 53 -17.61 5.31 -0.67
C SER A 53 -17.25 4.87 -2.08
N THR A 54 -18.16 5.20 -2.98
CA THR A 54 -17.86 5.81 -4.28
C THR A 54 -16.69 5.18 -5.05
N ASN A 55 -17.03 4.18 -5.87
CA ASN A 55 -16.22 3.59 -6.93
C ASN A 55 -14.82 3.09 -6.50
N PRO A 56 -14.60 1.76 -6.44
CA PRO A 56 -13.25 1.23 -6.46
C PRO A 56 -12.53 1.84 -7.66
N GLY A 57 -11.42 2.54 -7.41
CA GLY A 57 -10.57 3.04 -8.49
C GLY A 57 -10.23 1.88 -9.43
N PRO A 58 -9.93 2.14 -10.71
CA PRO A 58 -9.74 1.10 -11.74
C PRO A 58 -8.82 -0.05 -11.31
N HIS A 59 -7.86 0.20 -10.41
CA HIS A 59 -6.90 -0.78 -9.90
C HIS A 59 -7.41 -1.73 -8.80
N ALA A 60 -8.61 -1.54 -8.29
CA ALA A 60 -9.26 -2.49 -7.37
C ALA A 60 -10.00 -3.62 -8.13
N ASP A 61 -10.07 -3.53 -9.46
CA ASP A 61 -10.71 -4.53 -10.30
C ASP A 61 -9.73 -5.67 -10.60
N LEU A 62 -9.94 -6.82 -9.96
CA LEU A 62 -9.12 -8.02 -10.14
C LEU A 62 -9.16 -8.54 -11.59
N ALA A 63 -10.29 -8.39 -12.29
CA ALA A 63 -10.42 -8.82 -13.68
C ALA A 63 -9.67 -7.88 -14.63
N ALA A 64 -9.50 -6.60 -14.28
CA ALA A 64 -8.60 -5.72 -15.03
C ALA A 64 -7.13 -6.14 -14.92
N TRP A 65 -6.70 -6.63 -13.75
CA TRP A 65 -5.35 -7.19 -13.60
C TRP A 65 -5.17 -8.51 -14.33
N GLU A 66 -6.21 -9.34 -14.41
CA GLU A 66 -6.20 -10.58 -15.19
C GLU A 66 -5.96 -10.31 -16.68
N ILE A 67 -6.56 -9.27 -17.26
CA ILE A 67 -6.30 -8.83 -18.64
C ILE A 67 -4.82 -8.46 -18.86
N ILE A 68 -4.17 -7.86 -17.86
CA ILE A 68 -2.73 -7.53 -17.94
C ILE A 68 -1.87 -8.79 -17.80
N CYS A 69 -2.25 -9.72 -16.92
CA CYS A 69 -1.59 -11.02 -16.82
C CYS A 69 -1.69 -11.80 -18.14
N ASP A 70 -2.87 -11.83 -18.76
CA ASP A 70 -3.10 -12.45 -20.07
C ASP A 70 -2.25 -11.80 -21.17
N PHE A 71 -2.11 -10.47 -21.13
CA PHE A 71 -1.20 -9.74 -22.02
C PHE A 71 0.26 -10.16 -21.82
N THR A 72 0.72 -10.40 -20.58
CA THR A 72 2.09 -10.87 -20.34
C THR A 72 2.32 -12.35 -20.67
N ALA A 73 1.28 -13.18 -20.56
CA ALA A 73 1.37 -14.63 -20.76
C ALA A 73 1.08 -15.05 -22.21
N THR A 74 0.38 -14.22 -22.97
CA THR A 74 -0.07 -14.51 -24.34
C THR A 74 0.59 -13.55 -25.32
N THR A 75 0.71 -13.94 -26.60
CA THR A 75 1.11 -13.05 -27.72
C THR A 75 0.02 -12.03 -28.09
N MET A 76 -0.68 -11.46 -27.10
CA MET A 76 -1.67 -10.41 -27.30
C MET A 76 -0.95 -9.07 -27.54
N SER A 77 -1.46 -8.25 -28.46
CA SER A 77 -0.88 -6.93 -28.73
C SER A 77 -1.30 -5.88 -27.69
N LEU A 78 -0.44 -4.90 -27.40
CA LEU A 78 -0.76 -3.80 -26.47
C LEU A 78 -2.06 -3.03 -26.84
N PRO A 79 -2.36 -2.74 -28.12
CA PRO A 79 -3.65 -2.17 -28.50
C PRO A 79 -4.85 -3.04 -28.12
N SER A 80 -4.73 -4.37 -28.24
CA SER A 80 -5.78 -5.33 -27.86
C SER A 80 -5.98 -5.35 -26.35
N ALA A 81 -4.90 -5.43 -25.57
CA ALA A 81 -4.95 -5.43 -24.11
C ALA A 81 -5.55 -4.13 -23.56
N LYS A 82 -5.14 -2.98 -24.13
CA LYS A 82 -5.70 -1.67 -23.75
C LYS A 82 -7.18 -1.56 -24.07
N ASN A 83 -7.61 -2.07 -25.23
CA ASN A 83 -9.02 -2.06 -25.60
C ASN A 83 -9.86 -2.94 -24.65
N GLN A 84 -9.36 -4.12 -24.28
CA GLN A 84 -10.02 -4.97 -23.28
C GLN A 84 -10.11 -4.30 -21.90
N LEU A 85 -9.04 -3.65 -21.43
CA LEU A 85 -9.06 -2.86 -20.20
C LEU A 85 -10.07 -1.71 -20.27
N GLN A 86 -10.12 -0.99 -21.39
CA GLN A 86 -11.04 0.12 -21.58
C GLN A 86 -12.50 -0.35 -21.68
N LEU A 87 -12.75 -1.51 -22.29
CA LEU A 87 -14.07 -2.11 -22.38
C LEU A 87 -14.54 -2.61 -21.01
N HIS A 88 -13.64 -3.21 -20.22
CA HIS A 88 -13.93 -3.73 -18.89
C HIS A 88 -14.15 -2.62 -17.85
N LEU A 89 -13.30 -1.58 -17.86
CA LEU A 89 -13.34 -0.50 -16.88
C LEU A 89 -14.25 0.66 -17.30
N GLY A 90 -14.58 0.79 -18.59
CA GLY A 90 -15.44 1.83 -19.12
C GLY A 90 -14.98 3.24 -18.76
N SER A 91 -15.86 4.02 -18.13
CA SER A 91 -15.57 5.39 -17.67
C SER A 91 -14.54 5.48 -16.54
N LYS A 92 -14.18 4.34 -15.92
CA LYS A 92 -13.15 4.26 -14.87
C LYS A 92 -11.75 4.06 -15.46
N PHE A 93 -11.63 3.77 -16.76
CA PHE A 93 -10.34 3.59 -17.39
C PHE A 93 -9.54 4.90 -17.42
N SER A 94 -8.33 4.88 -16.89
CA SER A 94 -7.39 5.99 -16.99
C SER A 94 -6.06 5.47 -17.53
N ASP A 95 -5.61 6.03 -18.65
CA ASP A 95 -4.38 5.58 -19.31
C ASP A 95 -3.15 5.79 -18.41
N SER A 96 -3.05 6.92 -17.72
CA SER A 96 -1.92 7.25 -16.83
C SER A 96 -1.71 6.21 -15.72
N HIS A 97 -2.82 5.63 -15.27
CA HIS A 97 -2.89 4.65 -14.20
C HIS A 97 -2.35 3.27 -14.66
N TRP A 98 -2.68 2.84 -15.89
CA TRP A 98 -2.26 1.54 -16.42
C TRP A 98 -0.94 1.59 -17.19
N ARG A 99 -0.49 2.77 -17.63
CA ARG A 99 0.72 2.95 -18.44
C ARG A 99 1.97 2.44 -17.73
N THR A 100 2.08 2.63 -16.42
CA THR A 100 3.24 2.14 -15.64
C THR A 100 3.28 0.62 -15.58
N ALA A 101 2.13 -0.04 -15.35
CA ALA A 101 2.04 -1.50 -15.31
C ALA A 101 2.29 -2.12 -16.69
N LEU A 102 1.67 -1.56 -17.74
CA LEU A 102 1.86 -2.01 -19.13
C LEU A 102 3.31 -1.78 -19.60
N LYS A 103 3.91 -0.63 -19.26
CA LYS A 103 5.31 -0.36 -19.56
C LYS A 103 6.25 -1.33 -18.85
N ALA A 104 6.02 -1.61 -17.57
CA ALA A 104 6.86 -2.55 -16.83
C ALA A 104 6.73 -3.98 -17.36
N ALA A 105 5.54 -4.38 -17.81
CA ALA A 105 5.30 -5.63 -18.52
C ALA A 105 6.09 -5.69 -19.84
N MET A 106 6.08 -4.62 -20.64
CA MET A 106 6.86 -4.52 -21.88
C MET A 106 8.38 -4.44 -21.64
N ASP A 107 8.84 -3.76 -20.59
CA ASP A 107 10.27 -3.68 -20.28
C ASP A 107 10.82 -5.05 -19.80
N ALA A 108 9.93 -5.99 -19.43
CA ALA A 108 10.22 -7.40 -19.15
C ALA A 108 9.93 -8.34 -20.35
N GLU A 109 9.58 -7.79 -21.52
CA GLU A 109 9.28 -8.54 -22.74
C GLU A 109 10.47 -9.43 -23.14
N GLY A 110 10.21 -10.74 -23.30
CA GLY A 110 11.24 -11.77 -23.49
C GLY A 110 11.43 -12.70 -22.29
N ASP A 111 10.88 -12.36 -21.12
CA ASP A 111 10.82 -13.21 -19.94
C ASP A 111 9.42 -13.15 -19.31
N ILE A 112 8.57 -14.09 -19.75
CA ILE A 112 7.17 -14.20 -19.31
C ILE A 112 7.07 -14.32 -17.79
N ALA A 113 7.98 -15.08 -17.16
CA ALA A 113 7.96 -15.27 -15.71
C ALA A 113 8.22 -13.96 -14.97
N LYS A 114 9.19 -13.17 -15.46
CA LYS A 114 9.51 -11.84 -14.92
C LYS A 114 8.40 -10.82 -15.15
N ALA A 115 7.77 -10.84 -16.33
CA ALA A 115 6.65 -9.93 -16.64
C ALA A 115 5.44 -10.19 -15.72
N VAL A 116 5.07 -11.45 -15.51
CA VAL A 116 3.99 -11.84 -14.59
C VAL A 116 4.34 -11.50 -13.14
N GLU A 117 5.58 -11.73 -12.70
CA GLU A 117 6.03 -11.37 -11.35
C GLU A 117 5.95 -9.86 -11.08
N VAL A 118 6.36 -9.05 -12.07
CA VAL A 118 6.26 -7.59 -11.99
C VAL A 118 4.80 -7.16 -11.85
N VAL A 119 3.90 -7.69 -12.68
CA VAL A 119 2.45 -7.37 -12.62
C VAL A 119 1.85 -7.81 -11.29
N ASN A 120 2.16 -9.01 -10.80
CA ASN A 120 1.70 -9.50 -9.50
C ASN A 120 2.26 -8.64 -8.34
N THR A 121 3.48 -8.15 -8.47
CA THR A 121 4.06 -7.19 -7.52
C THR A 121 3.31 -5.86 -7.52
N PHE A 122 2.90 -5.34 -8.69
CA PHE A 122 2.05 -4.15 -8.78
C PHE A 122 0.67 -4.40 -8.18
N MET A 123 0.05 -5.54 -8.48
CA MET A 123 -1.25 -5.93 -7.93
C MET A 123 -1.22 -6.04 -6.41
N THR A 124 -0.23 -6.74 -5.84
CA THR A 124 -0.08 -6.89 -4.39
C THR A 124 0.24 -5.58 -3.68
N LYS A 125 1.08 -4.71 -4.25
CA LYS A 125 1.33 -3.36 -3.73
C LYS A 125 0.09 -2.47 -3.77
N THR A 126 -0.73 -2.63 -4.80
CA THR A 126 -2.00 -1.91 -4.99
C THR A 126 -3.02 -2.35 -3.95
N ILE A 127 -3.24 -3.66 -3.78
CA ILE A 127 -4.18 -4.22 -2.80
C ILE A 127 -3.77 -3.86 -1.35
N ARG A 128 -2.46 -3.78 -1.09
CA ARG A 128 -1.92 -3.37 0.23
C ARG A 128 -1.91 -1.86 0.47
N GLY A 129 -2.42 -1.04 -0.48
CA GLY A 129 -2.42 0.42 -0.36
C GLY A 129 -1.01 1.06 -0.33
N GLN A 130 0.03 0.32 -0.73
CA GLN A 130 1.42 0.78 -0.74
C GLN A 130 1.81 1.45 -2.07
N TRP A 131 0.89 1.54 -3.02
CA TRP A 131 1.12 2.25 -4.27
C TRP A 131 0.86 3.75 -4.08
N LEU A 132 1.89 4.47 -3.61
CA LEU A 132 2.00 5.90 -3.85
C LEU A 132 2.68 6.06 -5.21
N PRO A 133 2.01 6.60 -6.25
CA PRO A 133 2.77 7.18 -7.34
C PRO A 133 3.57 8.32 -6.70
N ARG A 134 4.89 8.26 -6.81
CA ARG A 134 5.75 9.43 -6.53
C ARG A 134 5.29 10.55 -7.46
N LEU A 135 4.37 11.37 -6.99
CA LEU A 135 3.86 12.54 -7.66
C LEU A 135 4.05 13.76 -6.75
N LEU A 136 5.27 13.92 -6.24
CA LEU A 136 5.79 15.18 -5.70
C LEU A 136 7.32 15.23 -5.87
N GLU A 137 7.81 15.07 -7.09
CA GLU A 137 9.16 15.53 -7.46
C GLU A 137 9.17 16.15 -8.87
N ILE A 138 8.19 16.98 -9.25
CA ILE A 138 8.42 18.05 -10.25
C ILE A 138 7.43 19.20 -10.00
N SER A 139 7.82 20.18 -9.17
CA SER A 139 7.83 21.62 -9.49
C SER A 139 8.47 22.41 -8.36
#